data_AF-A0A7C1B310-F1
#
_entry.id   AF-A0A7C1B310-F1
#
_cell.length_a   1.000
_cell.length_b   1.000
_cell.length_c   1.000
_cell.angle_alpha   90.00
_cell.angle_beta   90.00
_cell.angle_gamma   90.00
#
_symmetry.space_group_name_H-M   'P 1'
#
loop_
_entity.id
_entity.type
_entity.pdbx_description
1 polymer ?
#
loop_
_entity_poly.entity_id
_entity_poly.type
_entity_poly.pdbx_seq_one_letter_code
_entity_poly.pdbx_strand_id
1 'polypeptide(L)'
;MCRVVTSEIRVKTRGEVDILDITREVNDKIEESGVMNGIVTVFMPGSTAAITTIEYEPGLMQDLPAALQRLFPREIEYEHEQMWHDGNGHSHVRAA
;
A
#
# COMPACT_ATOMS: atom_id res chain seq x y z
N MET A 1 16.61 -21.74 -17.38
CA MET A 1 16.28 -22.09 -15.97
C MET A 1 15.36 -21.00 -15.44
N CYS A 2 14.24 -21.36 -14.79
CA CYS A 2 13.39 -20.40 -14.10
C CYS A 2 14.04 -20.06 -12.74
N ARG A 3 14.21 -18.77 -12.44
CA ARG A 3 14.80 -18.28 -11.18
C ARG A 3 13.73 -17.49 -10.44
N VAL A 4 13.62 -17.72 -9.13
CA VAL A 4 12.76 -16.96 -8.23
C VAL A 4 13.66 -16.29 -7.20
N VAL A 5 13.49 -14.99 -7.00
CA VAL A 5 14.21 -14.20 -6.00
C VAL A 5 13.17 -13.49 -5.14
N THR A 6 13.30 -13.61 -3.82
CA THR A 6 12.43 -12.95 -2.84
C THR A 6 13.27 -11.95 -2.05
N SER A 7 12.74 -10.76 -1.81
CA SER A 7 13.39 -9.69 -1.06
C SER A 7 12.36 -8.90 -0.26
N GLU A 8 12.81 -8.22 0.79
CA GLU A 8 11.97 -7.38 1.63
C GLU A 8 12.31 -5.90 1.43
N ILE A 9 11.27 -5.06 1.41
CA ILE A 9 11.37 -3.60 1.51
C ILE A 9 10.65 -3.21 2.81
N ARG A 10 11.30 -2.42 3.65
CA ARG A 10 10.72 -1.93 4.91
C ARG A 10 10.49 -0.43 4.82
N VAL A 11 9.25 -0.02 5.03
CA VAL A 11 8.86 1.39 5.03
C VAL A 11 8.32 1.78 6.40
N LYS A 12 8.40 3.07 6.73
CA LYS A 12 7.83 3.63 7.95
C LYS A 12 6.83 4.70 7.57
N THR A 13 5.57 4.50 7.94
CA THR A 13 4.50 5.46 7.70
C THR A 13 4.48 6.56 8.77
N ARG A 14 3.87 7.69 8.42
CA ARG A 14 3.71 8.90 9.27
C ARG A 14 2.31 9.06 9.84
N GLY A 15 1.36 8.22 9.44
CA GLY A 15 -0.01 8.29 9.94
C GLY A 15 -1.00 7.60 9.01
N GLU A 16 -2.26 8.00 9.14
CA GLU A 16 -3.38 7.52 8.33
C GLU A 16 -3.22 8.00 6.88
N VAL A 17 -3.38 7.09 5.93
CA VAL A 17 -3.27 7.36 4.48
C VAL A 17 -1.94 8.03 4.07
N ASP A 18 -0.82 7.55 4.62
CA ASP A 18 0.50 7.95 4.16
C ASP A 18 0.83 7.25 2.83
N ILE A 19 1.09 8.03 1.78
CA ILE A 19 1.42 7.52 0.44
C ILE A 19 2.93 7.57 0.29
N LEU A 20 3.54 6.40 0.08
CA LEU A 20 4.98 6.26 -0.04
C LEU A 20 5.32 5.74 -1.44
N ASP A 21 6.12 6.50 -2.19
CA ASP A 21 6.72 6.02 -3.42
C ASP A 21 7.85 5.04 -3.11
N ILE A 22 7.66 3.77 -3.46
CA ILE A 22 8.64 2.69 -3.30
C ILE A 22 9.30 2.28 -4.63
N THR A 23 9.11 3.06 -5.70
CA THR A 23 9.56 2.71 -7.05
C THR A 23 11.07 2.48 -7.09
N ARG A 24 11.83 3.33 -6.38
CA ARG A 24 13.29 3.20 -6.31
C ARG A 24 13.70 1.91 -5.60
N GLU A 25 13.12 1.63 -4.45
CA GLU A 25 13.42 0.44 -3.65
C GLU A 25 13.08 -0.84 -4.43
N VAL A 26 11.97 -0.84 -5.17
CA VAL A 26 11.60 -1.96 -6.05
C VAL A 26 12.62 -2.13 -7.18
N ASN A 27 13.02 -1.04 -7.84
CA ASN A 27 14.03 -1.08 -8.90
C ASN A 27 15.38 -1.59 -8.38
N ASP A 28 15.83 -1.13 -7.22
CA ASP A 28 17.05 -1.59 -6.57
C ASP A 28 16.99 -3.12 -6.35
N LYS A 29 15.84 -3.67 -5.92
CA LYS A 29 15.66 -5.14 -5.77
C LYS A 29 15.61 -5.89 -7.09
N ILE A 30 15.08 -5.30 -8.14
CA ILE A 30 15.10 -5.88 -9.49
C ILE A 30 16.54 -5.96 -9.99
N GLU A 31 17.32 -4.88 -9.87
CA GLU A 31 18.73 -4.84 -10.26
C GLU A 31 19.57 -5.86 -9.48
N GLU A 32 19.44 -5.89 -8.14
CA GLU A 32 20.10 -6.87 -7.27
C GLU A 32 19.75 -8.32 -7.64
N SER A 33 18.54 -8.56 -8.15
CA SER A 33 18.10 -9.91 -8.54
C SER A 33 18.88 -10.45 -9.74
N GLY A 34 19.37 -9.59 -10.65
CA GLY A 34 19.98 -9.99 -11.92
C GLY A 34 19.04 -10.76 -12.87
N VAL A 35 17.72 -10.71 -12.64
CA VAL A 35 16.73 -11.28 -13.56
C VAL A 35 16.48 -10.31 -14.71
N MET A 36 16.83 -10.73 -15.93
CA MET A 36 16.72 -9.85 -17.12
C MET A 36 15.32 -9.84 -17.75
N ASN A 37 14.56 -10.93 -17.62
CA ASN A 37 13.22 -11.07 -18.19
C ASN A 37 12.36 -11.90 -17.24
N GLY A 38 11.20 -11.39 -16.84
CA GLY A 38 10.32 -12.05 -15.88
C GLY A 38 9.16 -11.18 -15.44
N ILE A 39 8.58 -11.54 -14.29
CA ILE A 39 7.49 -10.82 -13.63
C ILE A 39 7.97 -10.43 -12.24
N VAL A 40 7.59 -9.23 -11.81
CA VAL A 40 7.81 -8.74 -10.44
C VAL A 40 6.46 -8.74 -9.73
N THR A 41 6.40 -9.42 -8.58
CA THR A 41 5.25 -9.37 -7.68
C THR A 41 5.62 -8.54 -6.47
N VAL A 42 4.96 -7.40 -6.30
CA VAL A 42 5.04 -6.60 -5.09
C VAL A 42 3.85 -6.96 -4.22
N PHE A 43 4.12 -7.40 -2.98
CA PHE A 43 3.09 -7.85 -2.05
C PHE A 43 3.33 -7.21 -0.69
N MET A 44 2.27 -6.63 -0.12
CA MET A 44 2.27 -6.09 1.23
C MET A 44 1.52 -7.06 2.14
N PRO A 45 2.17 -7.68 3.13
CA PRO A 45 1.51 -8.59 4.06
C PRO A 45 0.66 -7.78 5.05
N GLY A 46 -0.66 -7.93 4.98
CA GLY A 46 -1.59 -7.25 5.86
C GLY A 46 -2.90 -6.93 5.14
N SER A 47 -3.80 -6.28 5.85
CA SER A 47 -5.15 -5.98 5.34
C SER A 47 -5.56 -4.52 5.57
N THR A 48 -4.64 -3.65 5.97
CA THR A 48 -4.90 -2.22 6.25
C THR A 48 -3.99 -1.27 5.45
N ALA A 49 -3.28 -1.80 4.46
CA ALA A 49 -2.52 -1.04 3.48
C ALA A 49 -2.70 -1.65 2.09
N ALA A 50 -2.34 -0.92 1.03
CA ALA A 50 -2.48 -1.37 -0.34
C ALA A 50 -1.21 -1.04 -1.14
N ILE A 51 -0.98 -1.82 -2.20
CA ILE A 51 0.00 -1.50 -3.24
C ILE A 51 -0.78 -1.06 -4.47
N THR A 52 -0.44 0.10 -5.01
CA THR A 52 -1.06 0.64 -6.22
C THR A 52 -0.01 1.33 -7.09
N THR A 53 -0.40 1.67 -8.31
CA THR A 53 0.36 2.55 -9.19
C THR A 53 -0.43 3.82 -9.42
N ILE A 54 0.22 4.96 -9.24
CA ILE A 54 -0.34 6.28 -9.45
C ILE A 54 0.79 7.24 -9.78
N GLU A 55 0.51 8.31 -10.52
CA GLU A 55 1.48 9.39 -10.68
C GLU A 55 1.77 10.02 -9.29
N TYR A 56 3.04 10.04 -8.91
CA TYR A 56 3.48 10.52 -7.61
C TYR A 56 3.79 12.02 -7.67
N GLU A 57 2.74 12.83 -7.63
CA GLU A 57 2.83 14.30 -7.68
C GLU A 57 2.00 14.98 -6.58
N PRO A 58 2.35 16.21 -6.16
CA PRO A 58 1.74 16.86 -4.99
C PRO A 58 0.21 16.99 -4.96
N GLY A 59 -0.46 17.10 -6.11
CA GLY A 59 -1.92 17.16 -6.24
C GLY A 59 -2.57 15.81 -5.91
N LEU A 60 -2.13 14.73 -6.56
CA LEU A 60 -2.62 13.38 -6.31
C LEU A 60 -2.32 12.88 -4.90
N MET A 61 -1.25 13.37 -4.27
CA MET A 61 -0.97 13.13 -2.85
C MET A 61 -2.00 13.78 -1.91
N GLN A 62 -2.80 14.73 -2.40
CA GLN A 62 -3.93 15.31 -1.68
C GLN A 62 -5.27 14.70 -2.13
N ASP A 63 -5.42 14.45 -3.44
CA ASP A 63 -6.68 13.96 -4.01
C ASP A 63 -7.02 12.55 -3.54
N LEU A 64 -6.03 11.64 -3.49
CA LEU A 64 -6.30 10.25 -3.10
C LEU A 64 -6.75 10.16 -1.62
N PRO A 65 -6.06 10.76 -0.63
CA PRO A 65 -6.56 10.78 0.74
C PRO A 65 -7.93 11.46 0.87
N ALA A 66 -8.16 12.57 0.16
CA ALA A 66 -9.45 13.25 0.17
C ALA A 66 -10.58 12.38 -0.43
N ALA A 67 -10.30 11.65 -1.51
CA ALA A 67 -11.26 10.73 -2.12
C ALA A 67 -11.58 9.55 -1.19
N LEU A 68 -10.56 8.94 -0.57
CA LEU A 68 -10.76 7.86 0.40
C LEU A 68 -11.56 8.34 1.61
N GLN A 69 -11.29 9.54 2.12
CA GLN A 69 -12.04 10.12 3.21
C GLN A 69 -13.50 10.44 2.83
N ARG A 70 -13.75 10.86 1.58
CA ARG A 70 -15.12 11.15 1.10
C ARG A 70 -15.94 9.90 0.81
N LEU A 71 -15.31 8.85 0.28
CA LEU A 71 -16.00 7.62 -0.16
C LEU A 71 -16.05 6.56 0.95
N PHE A 72 -15.01 6.49 1.78
CA PHE A 72 -14.85 5.54 2.89
C PHE A 72 -14.40 6.30 4.15
N PRO A 73 -15.24 7.20 4.69
CA PRO A 73 -14.89 8.06 5.82
C PRO A 73 -14.52 7.25 7.06
N ARG A 74 -13.63 7.78 7.89
CA ARG A 74 -13.21 7.13 9.15
C ARG A 74 -14.29 7.22 10.22
N GLU A 75 -15.15 8.24 10.16
CA GLU A 75 -16.08 8.66 11.21
C GLU A 75 -17.43 7.94 11.16
N ILE A 76 -17.64 7.07 10.17
CA ILE A 76 -18.84 6.24 10.10
C ILE A 76 -18.61 4.90 10.80
N GLU A 77 -19.70 4.27 11.20
CA GLU A 77 -19.66 2.94 11.80
C GLU A 77 -19.31 1.89 10.74
N TYR A 78 -18.36 1.03 11.07
CA TYR A 78 -18.03 -0.18 10.32
C TYR A 78 -18.31 -1.38 11.20
N GLU A 79 -19.03 -2.37 10.68
CA GLU A 79 -19.36 -3.62 11.40
C GLU A 79 -18.13 -4.34 11.96
N HIS A 80 -16.95 -4.16 11.32
CA HIS A 80 -15.67 -4.68 11.82
C HIS A 80 -15.40 -4.27 13.28
N GLU A 81 -15.80 -3.06 13.66
CA GLU A 81 -15.58 -2.52 14.99
C GLU A 81 -16.25 -3.35 16.09
N GLN A 82 -17.35 -4.04 15.79
CA GLN A 82 -18.08 -4.85 16.77
C GLN A 82 -17.28 -6.07 17.24
N MET A 83 -16.32 -6.54 16.45
CA MET A 83 -15.51 -7.71 16.78
C MET A 83 -14.24 -7.35 17.56
N TRP A 84 -13.54 -6.29 17.14
CA TRP A 84 -12.17 -6.00 17.62
C TRP A 84 -12.03 -4.70 18.40
N HIS A 85 -12.97 -3.77 18.26
CA HIS A 85 -12.94 -2.46 18.91
C HIS A 85 -11.61 -1.69 18.74
N ASP A 86 -11.00 -1.78 17.56
CA ASP A 86 -9.65 -1.28 17.28
C ASP A 86 -9.63 -0.03 16.37
N GLY A 87 -10.81 0.42 15.90
CA GLY A 87 -11.00 1.65 15.16
C GLY A 87 -10.47 1.64 13.74
N ASN A 88 -10.11 0.47 13.17
CA ASN A 88 -9.44 0.39 11.87
C ASN A 88 -10.31 -0.18 10.73
N GLY A 89 -11.61 -0.38 10.94
CA GLY A 89 -12.51 -0.92 9.92
C GLY A 89 -12.46 -0.16 8.58
N HIS A 90 -12.35 1.18 8.62
CA HIS A 90 -12.14 2.01 7.44
C HIS A 90 -10.83 1.69 6.71
N SER A 91 -9.75 1.37 7.43
CA SER A 91 -8.45 1.02 6.85
C SER A 91 -8.53 -0.32 6.10
N HIS A 92 -9.31 -1.29 6.59
CA HIS A 92 -9.59 -2.52 5.85
C HIS A 92 -10.34 -2.27 4.55
N VAL A 93 -11.39 -1.43 4.59
CA VAL A 93 -12.20 -1.11 3.41
C VAL A 93 -11.39 -0.33 2.38
N ARG A 94 -10.55 0.62 2.80
CA ARG A 94 -9.69 1.40 1.89
C ARG A 94 -8.57 0.55 1.25
N ALA A 95 -8.21 -0.57 1.86
CA ALA A 95 -7.13 -1.45 1.38
C ALA A 95 -7.59 -2.56 0.42
N ALA A 96 -8.89 -2.87 0.41
CA ALA A 96 -9.51 -3.93 -0.40
C ALA A 96 -9.75 -3.51 -1.85
#